data_AF-A0A521RTF7-F1
#
_entry.id   AF-A0A521RTF7-F1
#
_cell.length_a   1.000
_cell.length_b   1.000
_cell.length_c   1.000
_cell.angle_alpha   90.00
_cell.angle_beta   90.00
_cell.angle_gamma   90.00
#
_symmetry.space_group_name_H-M   'P 1'
#
loop_
_entity.id
_entity.type
_entity.pdbx_description
1 polymer ?
#
loop_
_entity_poly.entity_id
_entity_poly.type
_entity_poly.pdbx_seq_one_letter_code
_entity_poly.pdbx_strand_id
1 'polypeptide(L)'
;MGADKNLLCVILGGGGHARVLIDILQISQCATPYAVLDANRSLWGGELLGIPIPGGDELLPDMVRKGVTRFVVGIGSIGDNEPRRRLYGLGLVHGLVPLTIQHPSAICSRFAQVGAGSVLLAGAVINAGAKIGAN
;
A
#
# COMPACT_ATOMS: atom_id res chain seq x y z
N MET A 1 -23.12 7.02 15.86
CA MET A 1 -22.20 6.01 16.43
C MET A 1 -21.47 5.36 15.27
N GLY A 2 -20.16 5.44 15.05
CA GLY A 2 -19.13 6.33 15.57
C GLY A 2 -18.52 7.15 14.42
N ALA A 3 -17.58 8.05 14.70
CA ALA A 3 -16.87 8.79 13.66
C ALA A 3 -16.23 7.79 12.67
N ASP A 4 -16.57 7.89 11.39
CA ASP A 4 -15.84 7.22 10.32
C ASP A 4 -14.38 7.68 10.41
N LYS A 5 -13.54 6.87 11.06
CA LYS A 5 -12.10 7.12 11.11
C LYS A 5 -11.58 6.83 9.73
N ASN A 6 -11.41 7.89 8.94
CA ASN A 6 -10.73 7.81 7.66
C ASN A 6 -9.34 7.17 7.86
N LEU A 7 -9.13 5.98 7.30
CA LEU A 7 -7.90 5.21 7.50
C LEU A 7 -6.77 5.87 6.73
N LEU A 8 -5.75 6.38 7.43
CA LEU A 8 -4.56 6.94 6.80
C LEU A 8 -3.56 5.83 6.45
N CYS A 9 -3.11 5.83 5.19
CA CYS A 9 -2.20 4.84 4.62
C CYS A 9 -0.94 5.52 4.06
N VAL A 10 0.25 5.01 4.39
CA VAL A 10 1.51 5.39 3.73
C VAL A 10 1.84 4.40 2.61
N ILE A 11 2.37 4.91 1.50
CA ILE A 11 2.86 4.10 0.40
C ILE A 11 4.38 4.01 0.51
N LEU A 12 4.91 2.80 0.64
CA LEU A 12 6.35 2.54 0.73
C LEU A 12 6.90 2.20 -0.66
N GLY A 13 7.62 3.14 -1.27
CA GLY A 13 8.10 3.12 -2.66
C GLY A 13 7.18 3.90 -3.61
N GLY A 14 7.76 4.77 -4.43
CA GLY A 14 7.12 5.74 -5.33
C GLY A 14 7.37 5.50 -6.82
N GLY A 15 7.59 4.24 -7.22
CA GLY A 15 7.81 3.86 -8.62
C GLY A 15 6.52 3.76 -9.46
N GLY A 16 6.62 3.12 -10.63
CA GLY A 16 5.48 2.91 -11.52
C GLY A 16 4.32 2.11 -10.89
N HIS A 17 4.63 1.10 -10.05
CA HIS A 17 3.62 0.32 -9.35
C HIS A 17 2.83 1.15 -8.33
N ALA A 18 3.49 2.08 -7.63
CA ALA A 18 2.84 2.99 -6.69
C ALA A 18 1.74 3.84 -7.33
N ARG A 19 1.89 4.24 -8.60
CA ARG A 19 0.83 4.95 -9.35
C ARG A 19 -0.45 4.12 -9.45
N VAL A 20 -0.30 2.82 -9.69
CA VAL A 20 -1.43 1.88 -9.75
C VAL A 20 -2.08 1.71 -8.38
N LEU A 21 -1.29 1.68 -7.30
CA LEU A 21 -1.84 1.58 -5.95
C LEU A 21 -2.61 2.84 -5.54
N ILE A 22 -2.11 4.03 -5.91
CA ILE A 22 -2.79 5.30 -5.65
C ILE A 22 -4.14 5.33 -6.38
N ASP A 23 -4.18 4.91 -7.66
CA ASP A 23 -5.41 4.80 -8.43
C ASP A 23 -6.43 3.88 -7.72
N ILE A 24 -5.99 2.68 -7.28
CA ILE A 24 -6.84 1.74 -6.52
C ILE A 24 -7.35 2.37 -5.22
N LEU A 25 -6.50 3.04 -4.44
CA LEU A 25 -6.89 3.69 -3.19
C LEU A 25 -7.93 4.79 -3.42
N GLN A 26 -7.75 5.60 -4.47
CA GLN A 26 -8.66 6.68 -4.82
C GLN A 26 -10.03 6.17 -5.29
N ILE A 27 -10.06 5.16 -6.18
CA ILE A 27 -11.31 4.64 -6.73
C ILE A 27 -12.08 3.76 -5.73
N SER A 28 -11.38 2.98 -4.90
CA SER A 28 -12.01 2.10 -3.90
C SER A 28 -12.40 2.85 -2.61
N GLN A 29 -11.78 4.00 -2.34
CA GLN A 29 -11.94 4.79 -1.13
C GLN A 29 -11.75 3.99 0.17
N CYS A 30 -10.99 2.88 0.12
CA CYS A 30 -10.77 2.01 1.28
C CYS A 30 -9.79 2.59 2.32
N ALA A 31 -8.96 3.55 1.91
CA ALA A 31 -8.08 4.32 2.77
C ALA A 31 -7.64 5.61 2.07
N THR A 32 -7.24 6.62 2.84
CA THR A 32 -6.67 7.87 2.32
C THR A 32 -5.14 7.78 2.28
N PRO A 33 -4.51 7.90 1.09
CA PRO A 33 -3.06 7.97 0.99
C PRO A 33 -2.54 9.26 1.64
N TYR A 34 -1.68 9.11 2.65
CA TYR A 34 -1.11 10.21 3.42
C TYR A 34 0.15 10.78 2.77
N ALA A 35 1.06 9.90 2.35
CA ALA A 35 2.34 10.24 1.74
C ALA A 35 2.94 9.00 1.05
N VAL A 36 3.91 9.25 0.18
CA VAL A 36 4.81 8.22 -0.38
C VAL A 36 6.19 8.41 0.24
N LEU A 37 6.79 7.33 0.73
CA LEU A 37 8.21 7.32 1.13
C LEU A 37 9.02 6.60 0.06
N ASP A 38 10.16 7.17 -0.34
CA ASP A 38 11.03 6.54 -1.35
C ASP A 38 12.50 6.77 -1.03
N ALA A 39 13.34 5.76 -1.29
CA ALA A 39 14.79 5.85 -1.09
C ALA A 39 15.48 6.75 -2.15
N ASN A 40 14.87 6.94 -3.31
CA ASN A 40 15.36 7.81 -4.36
C ASN A 40 15.14 9.28 -4.00
N ARG A 41 16.22 9.92 -3.53
CA ARG A 41 16.26 11.33 -3.15
C ARG A 41 15.85 12.30 -4.25
N SER A 42 15.93 11.90 -5.53
CA SER A 42 15.50 12.76 -6.64
C SER A 42 13.98 12.97 -6.67
N LEU A 43 13.20 12.16 -5.96
CA LEU A 43 11.75 12.28 -5.86
C LEU A 43 11.30 13.19 -4.71
N TRP A 44 12.19 13.49 -3.77
CA TRP A 44 11.84 14.17 -2.53
C TRP A 44 11.41 15.62 -2.77
N GLY A 45 10.40 16.06 -2.02
CA GLY A 45 9.76 17.36 -2.19
C GLY A 45 8.76 17.44 -3.35
N GLY A 46 8.67 16.38 -4.17
CA GLY A 46 7.67 16.25 -5.21
C GLY A 46 6.38 15.57 -4.74
N GLU A 47 5.59 15.15 -5.72
CA GLU A 47 4.35 14.39 -5.51
C GLU A 47 4.21 13.28 -6.55
N LEU A 48 3.45 12.24 -6.20
CA LEU A 48 3.02 11.18 -7.10
C LEU A 48 1.50 11.19 -7.16
N LEU A 49 0.94 11.61 -8.31
CA LEU A 49 -0.53 11.70 -8.51
C LEU A 49 -1.25 12.49 -7.39
N GLY A 50 -0.66 13.63 -6.98
CA GLY A 50 -1.19 14.48 -5.91
C GLY A 50 -0.86 14.01 -4.48
N ILE A 51 -0.10 12.93 -4.30
CA ILE A 51 0.34 12.44 -2.98
C ILE A 51 1.78 12.88 -2.71
N PRO A 52 2.07 13.57 -1.60
CA PRO A 52 3.40 14.13 -1.34
C PRO A 52 4.47 13.06 -1.12
N ILE A 53 5.70 13.36 -1.55
CA ILE A 53 6.90 12.55 -1.32
C ILE A 53 7.88 13.33 -0.41
N PRO A 54 7.65 13.36 0.92
CA PRO A 54 8.42 14.23 1.81
C PRO A 54 9.86 13.76 2.07
N GLY A 55 10.18 12.49 1.83
CA GLY A 55 11.48 11.92 2.14
C GLY A 55 11.49 10.38 2.07
N GLY A 56 12.43 9.77 2.79
CA GLY A 56 12.62 8.32 2.83
C GLY A 56 11.97 7.63 4.03
N ASP A 57 12.31 6.34 4.16
CA ASP A 57 11.84 5.42 5.20
C ASP A 57 12.02 5.97 6.63
N GLU A 58 13.00 6.85 6.85
CA GLU A 58 13.29 7.51 8.14
C GLU A 58 12.14 8.36 8.69
N LEU A 59 11.20 8.80 7.84
CA LEU A 59 10.03 9.60 8.25
C LEU A 59 8.85 8.75 8.75
N LEU A 60 8.93 7.42 8.62
CA LEU A 60 7.84 6.52 8.98
C LEU A 60 7.39 6.63 10.45
N PRO A 61 8.30 6.73 11.45
CA PRO A 61 7.90 6.93 12.85
C PRO A 61 7.06 8.20 13.07
N ASP A 62 7.39 9.28 12.36
CA ASP A 62 6.69 10.55 12.48
C ASP A 62 5.28 10.46 11.89
N MET A 63 5.11 9.70 10.81
CA MET A 63 3.81 9.42 10.22
C MET A 63 2.92 8.60 11.17
N VAL A 64 3.47 7.59 11.83
CA VAL A 64 2.76 6.81 12.86
C VAL A 64 2.28 7.74 13.98
N ARG A 65 3.15 8.63 14.49
CA ARG A 65 2.77 9.63 15.51
C ARG A 65 1.67 10.59 15.05
N LYS A 66 1.57 10.86 13.75
CA LYS A 66 0.51 11.68 13.13
C LYS A 66 -0.77 10.91 12.82
N GLY A 67 -0.86 9.63 13.19
CA GLY A 67 -2.08 8.82 13.05
C GLY A 67 -2.16 7.96 11.79
N VAL A 68 -1.06 7.80 11.05
CA VAL A 68 -0.98 6.78 9.99
C VAL A 68 -0.98 5.40 10.63
N THR A 69 -1.88 4.53 10.18
CA THR A 69 -2.07 3.18 10.78
C THR A 69 -2.03 2.05 9.76
N ARG A 70 -1.95 2.38 8.47
CA ARG A 70 -1.94 1.44 7.35
C ARG A 70 -0.74 1.69 6.45
N PHE A 71 -0.32 0.66 5.72
CA PHE A 71 0.66 0.82 4.65
C PHE A 71 0.37 -0.08 3.46
N VAL A 72 0.85 0.33 2.29
CA VAL A 72 0.97 -0.51 1.09
C VAL A 72 2.40 -0.44 0.56
N VAL A 73 2.89 -1.50 -0.08
CA VAL A 73 4.22 -1.51 -0.69
C VAL A 73 4.11 -1.16 -2.17
N GLY A 74 4.51 0.06 -2.54
CA GLY A 74 4.46 0.62 -3.89
C GLY A 74 5.58 0.18 -4.83
N ILE A 75 6.39 -0.80 -4.41
CA ILE A 75 7.41 -1.43 -5.24
C ILE A 75 6.84 -2.71 -5.84
N GLY A 76 6.73 -2.74 -7.18
CA GLY A 76 6.46 -3.96 -7.92
C GLY A 76 7.69 -4.88 -7.93
N SER A 77 7.56 -6.09 -8.46
CA SER A 77 8.69 -7.00 -8.49
C SER A 77 8.74 -7.78 -9.80
N ILE A 78 9.92 -7.79 -10.43
CA ILE A 78 10.28 -8.71 -11.52
C ILE A 78 11.61 -9.32 -11.10
N GLY A 79 11.61 -10.62 -10.78
CA GLY A 79 12.78 -11.32 -10.26
C GLY A 79 12.94 -11.15 -8.74
N ASP A 80 13.68 -10.12 -8.31
CA ASP A 80 14.02 -9.94 -6.90
C ASP A 80 12.86 -9.30 -6.09
N ASN A 81 12.36 -10.05 -5.11
CA ASN A 81 11.31 -9.63 -4.20
C ASN A 81 11.87 -9.08 -2.87
N GLU A 82 13.19 -9.06 -2.68
CA GLU A 82 13.83 -8.56 -1.45
C GLU A 82 13.39 -7.13 -1.11
N PRO A 83 13.43 -6.15 -2.03
CA PRO A 83 13.09 -4.77 -1.68
C PRO A 83 11.64 -4.65 -1.19
N ARG A 84 10.73 -5.39 -1.83
CA ARG A 84 9.31 -5.44 -1.47
C ARG A 84 9.11 -6.07 -0.10
N ARG A 85 9.86 -7.13 0.23
CA ARG A 85 9.82 -7.83 1.51
C ARG A 85 10.44 -7.01 2.65
N ARG A 86 11.51 -6.26 2.37
CA ARG A 86 12.12 -5.30 3.29
C ARG A 86 11.12 -4.23 3.72
N LEU A 87 10.46 -3.58 2.75
CA LEU A 87 9.47 -2.54 3.03
C LEU A 87 8.23 -3.08 3.75
N TYR A 88 7.81 -4.30 3.43
CA TYR A 88 6.76 -4.95 4.19
C TYR A 88 7.15 -5.15 5.66
N GLY A 89 8.35 -5.67 5.92
CA GLY A 89 8.90 -5.81 7.27
C GLY A 89 9.05 -4.47 8.00
N LEU A 90 9.48 -3.43 7.30
CA LEU A 90 9.59 -2.07 7.84
C LEU A 90 8.25 -1.58 8.37
N GLY A 91 7.17 -1.68 7.57
CA GLY A 91 5.83 -1.29 8.01
C GLY A 91 5.39 -2.01 9.28
N LEU A 92 5.62 -3.33 9.35
CA LEU A 92 5.28 -4.15 10.51
C LEU A 92 6.06 -3.77 11.77
N VAL A 93 7.38 -3.55 11.66
CA VAL A 93 8.23 -3.17 12.80
C VAL A 93 7.81 -1.82 13.38
N HIS A 94 7.26 -0.92 12.56
CA HIS A 94 6.70 0.35 13.01
C HIS A 94 5.24 0.26 13.49
N GLY A 95 4.68 -0.95 13.63
CA GLY A 95 3.33 -1.17 14.16
C GLY A 95 2.20 -0.81 13.19
N LEU A 96 2.51 -0.61 11.91
CA LEU A 96 1.49 -0.38 10.89
C LEU A 96 0.87 -1.71 10.45
N VAL A 97 -0.40 -1.66 10.05
CA VAL A 97 -1.11 -2.84 9.52
C VAL A 97 -1.04 -2.81 7.99
N PRO A 98 -0.55 -3.88 7.33
CA PRO A 98 -0.52 -3.95 5.87
C PRO A 98 -1.95 -3.94 5.33
N LEU A 99 -2.20 -3.06 4.36
CA LEU A 99 -3.51 -2.88 3.77
C LEU A 99 -3.63 -3.76 2.51
N THR A 100 -4.57 -4.70 2.55
CA THR A 100 -4.98 -5.42 1.35
C THR A 100 -5.94 -4.54 0.57
N ILE A 101 -5.58 -4.18 -0.67
CA ILE A 101 -6.40 -3.32 -1.53
C ILE A 101 -6.90 -4.09 -2.74
N GLN A 102 -8.11 -3.76 -3.18
CA GLN A 102 -8.77 -4.40 -4.30
C GLN A 102 -9.34 -3.34 -5.24
N HIS A 103 -8.93 -3.39 -6.50
CA HIS A 103 -9.55 -2.60 -7.54
C HIS A 103 -11.02 -3.04 -7.72
N PRO A 104 -12.00 -2.11 -7.88
CA PRO A 104 -13.42 -2.46 -8.01
C PRO A 104 -13.76 -3.43 -9.15
N SER A 105 -12.96 -3.47 -10.21
CA SER A 105 -13.12 -4.43 -11.31
C SER A 105 -12.49 -5.81 -11.07
N ALA A 106 -11.78 -6.01 -9.96
CA ALA A 106 -11.26 -7.32 -9.58
C ALA A 106 -12.39 -8.19 -9.02
N ILE A 107 -12.46 -9.44 -9.46
CA ILE A 107 -13.42 -10.44 -9.00
C ILE A 107 -12.70 -11.38 -8.05
N CYS A 108 -13.04 -11.32 -6.77
CA CYS A 108 -12.51 -12.25 -5.76
C CYS A 108 -13.63 -13.12 -5.20
N SER A 109 -13.49 -14.43 -5.33
CA SER A 109 -14.38 -15.38 -4.67
C SER A 109 -14.33 -15.20 -3.16
N ARG A 110 -15.49 -15.20 -2.50
CA ARG A 110 -15.59 -15.23 -1.02
C ARG A 110 -14.97 -16.47 -0.37
N PHE A 111 -14.69 -17.50 -1.17
CA PHE A 111 -14.05 -18.75 -0.72
C PHE A 111 -12.54 -18.76 -0.97
N ALA A 112 -11.96 -17.67 -1.48
CA ALA A 112 -10.53 -17.49 -1.57
C ALA A 112 -9.96 -16.97 -0.24
N GLN A 113 -8.68 -17.24 0.00
CA GLN A 113 -7.91 -16.69 1.12
C GLN A 113 -6.89 -15.71 0.55
N VAL A 114 -6.92 -14.47 1.03
CA VAL A 114 -6.03 -13.40 0.59
C VAL A 114 -5.21 -12.90 1.77
N GLY A 115 -3.89 -12.99 1.66
CA GLY A 115 -2.98 -12.53 2.70
C GLY A 115 -2.97 -11.01 2.88
N ALA A 116 -2.45 -10.58 4.02
CA ALA A 116 -2.40 -9.17 4.37
C ALA A 116 -1.36 -8.42 3.51
N GLY A 117 -1.75 -7.26 2.97
CA GLY A 117 -0.90 -6.44 2.09
C GLY A 117 -0.90 -6.88 0.63
N SER A 118 -1.74 -7.86 0.26
CA SER A 118 -1.93 -8.22 -1.15
C SER A 118 -2.66 -7.11 -1.91
N VAL A 119 -2.38 -7.03 -3.21
CA VAL A 119 -2.99 -6.05 -4.12
C VAL A 119 -3.72 -6.80 -5.22
N LEU A 120 -5.05 -6.67 -5.26
CA LEU A 120 -5.86 -7.22 -6.33
C LEU A 120 -6.07 -6.15 -7.41
N LEU A 121 -5.29 -6.25 -8.49
CA LEU A 121 -5.28 -5.28 -9.59
C LEU A 121 -6.55 -5.33 -10.44
N ALA A 122 -6.77 -4.30 -11.25
CA ALA A 122 -7.89 -4.21 -12.18
C ALA A 122 -8.01 -5.47 -13.06
N GLY A 123 -9.21 -6.04 -13.13
CA GLY A 123 -9.51 -7.23 -13.92
C GLY A 123 -8.95 -8.55 -13.38
N ALA A 124 -8.31 -8.57 -12.21
CA ALA A 124 -7.87 -9.81 -11.59
C ALA A 124 -9.07 -10.72 -11.24
N VAL A 125 -8.94 -12.02 -11.47
CA VAL A 125 -9.96 -13.02 -11.11
C VAL A 125 -9.37 -14.06 -10.18
N ILE A 126 -9.91 -14.14 -8.96
CA ILE A 126 -9.46 -15.05 -7.91
C ILE A 126 -10.60 -16.02 -7.63
N ASN A 127 -10.42 -17.27 -8.05
CA ASN A 127 -11.45 -18.30 -7.97
C ASN A 127 -11.58 -18.92 -6.56
N ALA A 128 -12.66 -19.67 -6.35
CA ALA A 128 -12.93 -20.35 -5.08
C ALA A 128 -11.78 -21.30 -4.70
N GLY A 129 -11.38 -21.30 -3.42
CA GLY A 129 -10.33 -22.17 -2.90
C GLY A 129 -8.89 -21.68 -3.15
N ALA A 130 -8.70 -20.59 -3.89
CA ALA A 130 -7.37 -19.98 -4.08
C ALA A 130 -6.78 -19.52 -2.74
N LYS A 131 -5.46 -19.64 -2.59
CA LYS A 131 -4.69 -19.16 -1.43
C LYS A 131 -3.59 -18.23 -1.91
N ILE A 132 -3.74 -16.94 -1.62
CA ILE A 132 -2.74 -15.90 -1.90
C ILE A 132 -2.00 -15.60 -0.59
N GLY A 133 -0.67 -15.60 -0.65
CA GLY A 133 0.20 -15.29 0.48
C GLY A 133 0.11 -13.82 0.93
N ALA A 134 0.88 -13.48 1.96
CA ALA A 134 1.00 -12.09 2.43
C ALA A 134 2.11 -11.36 1.67
N ASN A 135 2.00 -10.03 1.62
CA ASN A 135 2.79 -9.16 0.74
C ASN A 135 2.63 -9.61 -0.70
#